data_AF-A0A7X3TUV5-F1
#
_entry.id   AF-A0A7X3TUV5-F1
#
_cell.length_a   1.000
_cell.length_b   1.000
_cell.length_c   1.000
_cell.angle_alpha   90.00
_cell.angle_beta   90.00
_cell.angle_gamma   90.00
#
_symmetry.space_group_name_H-M   'P 1'
#
loop_
_entity.id
_entity.type
_entity.pdbx_description
1 polymer ?
#
loop_
_entity_poly.entity_id
_entity_poly.type
_entity_poly.pdbx_seq_one_letter_code
_entity_poly.pdbx_strand_id
1 'polypeptide(L)'
;MGRPQRHVYRVEPPRLPPDFPERLDRLGRETGLSRRALARALRVDARTLRRWRNGTSPGPGHLYRLFAFAAGRGLLHCLLPAPLASRGHEDGGDGPLGVAGGSRQPA
;
A
#
# COMPACT_ATOMS: atom_id res chain seq x y z
N MET A 1 34.55 -21.70 -19.13
CA MET A 1 34.23 -20.25 -19.20
C MET A 1 32.73 -20.08 -18.97
N GLY A 2 32.33 -19.52 -17.82
CA GLY A 2 30.92 -19.31 -17.48
C GLY A 2 30.36 -18.07 -18.20
N ARG A 3 29.22 -18.21 -18.87
CA ARG A 3 28.54 -17.06 -19.49
C ARG A 3 28.04 -16.12 -18.38
N PRO A 4 28.31 -14.81 -18.43
CA PRO A 4 27.74 -13.88 -17.48
C PRO A 4 26.22 -13.84 -17.65
N GLN A 5 25.49 -14.31 -16.64
CA GLN A 5 24.03 -14.16 -16.60
C GLN A 5 23.71 -12.66 -16.53
N ARG A 6 23.20 -12.13 -17.65
CA ARG A 6 22.71 -10.76 -17.73
C ARG A 6 21.35 -10.74 -17.04
N HIS A 7 21.31 -10.39 -15.76
CA HIS A 7 20.05 -10.11 -15.07
C HIS A 7 19.38 -8.91 -15.73
N VAL A 8 18.38 -9.19 -16.57
CA VAL A 8 17.50 -8.17 -17.12
C VAL A 8 16.55 -7.77 -16.00
N TYR A 9 16.85 -6.67 -15.32
CA TYR A 9 15.93 -6.07 -14.35
C TYR A 9 14.69 -5.57 -15.09
N ARG A 10 13.66 -6.40 -15.17
CA ARG A 10 12.33 -5.97 -15.57
C ARG A 10 11.73 -5.23 -14.39
N VAL A 11 11.83 -3.90 -14.40
CA VAL A 11 11.12 -3.06 -13.43
C VAL A 11 9.63 -3.23 -13.72
N GLU A 12 8.96 -4.01 -12.87
CA GLU A 12 7.52 -4.10 -12.94
C GLU A 12 6.95 -2.70 -12.66
N PRO A 13 6.02 -2.19 -13.48
CA PRO A 13 5.50 -0.85 -13.28
C PRO A 13 4.95 -0.75 -11.85
N PRO A 14 5.31 0.30 -11.10
CA PRO A 14 4.88 0.44 -9.72
C PRO A 14 3.36 0.42 -9.69
N ARG A 15 2.79 -0.66 -9.14
CA ARG A 15 1.36 -0.78 -8.92
C ARG A 15 1.04 -0.07 -7.62
N LEU A 16 0.07 0.82 -7.66
CA LEU A 16 -0.43 1.39 -6.42
C LEU A 16 -1.12 0.34 -5.57
N PRO A 17 -1.17 0.58 -4.25
CA PRO A 17 -2.06 -0.16 -3.39
C PRO A 17 -3.49 -0.13 -3.96
N PRO A 18 -4.23 -1.25 -3.93
CA PRO A 18 -5.58 -1.32 -4.47
C PRO A 18 -6.53 -0.34 -3.78
N ASP A 19 -6.22 0.05 -2.54
CA ASP A 19 -6.97 1.01 -1.72
C ASP A 19 -6.54 2.48 -1.93
N PHE A 20 -5.72 2.77 -2.96
CA PHE A 20 -5.28 4.13 -3.26
C PHE A 20 -6.42 5.12 -3.52
N PRO A 21 -7.50 4.78 -4.26
CA PRO A 21 -8.66 5.64 -4.39
C PRO A 21 -9.28 6.05 -3.05
N GLU A 22 -9.43 5.10 -2.13
CA GLU A 22 -10.03 5.27 -0.81
C GLU A 22 -9.15 6.16 0.06
N ARG A 23 -7.82 6.01 -0.04
CA ARG A 23 -6.84 6.89 0.61
C ARG A 23 -6.92 8.32 0.11
N LEU A 24 -7.08 8.51 -1.19
CA LEU A 24 -7.28 9.84 -1.79
C LEU A 24 -8.61 10.48 -1.34
N ASP A 25 -9.64 9.65 -1.13
CA ASP A 25 -10.92 10.09 -0.59
C ASP A 25 -10.86 10.46 0.89
N ARG A 26 -10.10 9.72 1.67
CA ARG A 26 -9.78 10.08 3.04
C ARG A 26 -9.03 11.41 3.09
N LEU A 27 -7.99 11.59 2.28
CA LEU A 27 -7.25 12.86 2.19
C LEU A 27 -8.20 14.02 1.85
N GLY A 28 -9.12 13.82 0.90
CA GLY A 28 -10.11 14.84 0.55
C GLY A 28 -11.01 15.23 1.73
N ARG A 29 -11.48 14.25 2.51
CA ARG A 29 -12.31 14.48 3.70
C ARG A 29 -11.54 15.21 4.81
N GLU A 30 -10.34 14.75 5.14
CA GLU A 30 -9.50 15.34 6.21
C GLU A 30 -9.05 16.77 5.87
N THR A 31 -8.87 17.08 4.59
CA THR A 31 -8.51 18.44 4.17
C THR A 31 -9.70 19.40 4.15
N GLY A 32 -10.94 18.90 4.19
CA GLY A 32 -12.16 19.68 3.99
C GLY A 32 -12.28 20.29 2.58
N LEU A 33 -11.42 19.93 1.64
CA LEU A 33 -11.38 20.53 0.30
C LEU A 33 -12.40 19.87 -0.62
N SER A 34 -13.10 20.70 -1.41
CA SER A 34 -13.84 20.19 -2.56
C SER A 34 -12.90 19.50 -3.56
N ARG A 35 -13.41 18.58 -4.37
CA ARG A 35 -12.60 17.85 -5.37
C ARG A 35 -11.85 18.79 -6.31
N ARG A 36 -12.47 19.89 -6.73
CA ARG A 36 -11.83 20.91 -7.59
C ARG A 36 -10.75 21.68 -6.83
N ALA A 37 -10.98 22.00 -5.56
CA ALA A 37 -9.98 22.66 -4.72
C ALA A 37 -8.78 21.74 -4.45
N LEU A 38 -9.02 20.44 -4.21
CA LEU A 38 -7.97 19.45 -4.05
C LEU A 38 -7.13 19.28 -5.32
N ALA A 39 -7.77 19.20 -6.50
CA ALA A 39 -7.06 19.13 -7.78
C ALA A 39 -6.15 20.36 -7.99
N ARG A 40 -6.66 21.56 -7.70
CA ARG A 40 -5.88 22.81 -7.74
C ARG A 40 -4.72 22.80 -6.76
N ALA A 41 -4.95 22.36 -5.52
CA ALA A 41 -3.92 22.27 -4.50
C ALA A 41 -2.79 21.30 -4.89
N LEU A 42 -3.14 20.19 -5.56
CA LEU A 42 -2.20 19.20 -6.10
C LEU A 42 -1.58 19.61 -7.45
N ARG A 43 -1.99 20.76 -8.01
CA ARG A 43 -1.59 21.25 -9.34
C ARG A 43 -1.80 20.21 -10.45
N VAL A 44 -2.97 19.55 -10.43
CA VAL A 44 -3.40 18.61 -11.46
C VAL A 44 -4.79 18.95 -11.97
N ASP A 45 -5.07 18.53 -13.20
CA ASP A 45 -6.41 18.68 -13.76
C ASP A 45 -7.45 17.81 -13.02
N ALA A 46 -8.70 18.26 -12.96
CA ALA A 46 -9.78 17.53 -12.32
C ALA A 46 -10.03 16.15 -12.96
N ARG A 47 -9.81 16.00 -14.27
CA ARG A 47 -9.87 14.70 -14.96
C ARG A 47 -8.73 13.78 -14.52
N THR A 48 -7.55 14.33 -14.27
CA THR A 48 -6.40 13.57 -13.76
C THR A 48 -6.71 13.03 -12.37
N LEU A 49 -7.22 13.88 -11.47
CA LEU A 49 -7.65 13.46 -10.14
C LEU A 49 -8.77 12.40 -10.20
N ARG A 50 -9.72 12.54 -11.13
CA ARG A 50 -10.79 11.54 -11.36
C ARG A 50 -10.20 10.20 -11.83
N ARG A 51 -9.22 10.19 -12.73
CA ARG A 51 -8.56 8.96 -13.19
C ARG A 51 -7.89 8.22 -12.04
N TRP A 52 -7.24 8.94 -11.12
CA TRP A 52 -6.60 8.35 -9.96
C TRP A 52 -7.58 7.63 -9.04
N ARG A 53 -8.74 8.25 -8.80
CA ARG A 53 -9.84 7.64 -8.04
C ARG A 53 -10.47 6.44 -8.75
N ASN A 54 -10.31 6.33 -10.05
CA ASN A 54 -10.76 5.19 -10.83
C ASN A 54 -9.66 4.11 -10.98
N GLY A 55 -8.57 4.20 -10.20
CA GLY A 55 -7.50 3.20 -10.18
C GLY A 55 -6.34 3.45 -11.14
N THR A 56 -6.32 4.58 -11.87
CA THR A 56 -5.14 4.94 -12.69
C THR A 56 -4.00 5.41 -11.81
N SER A 57 -2.81 4.85 -12.00
CA SER A 57 -1.67 5.24 -11.16
C SER A 57 -1.12 6.64 -11.53
N PRO A 58 -0.89 7.56 -10.56
CA PRO A 58 -0.17 8.78 -10.82
C PRO A 58 1.28 8.49 -11.20
N GLY A 59 1.82 9.28 -12.13
CA GLY A 59 3.25 9.27 -12.40
C GLY A 59 4.09 9.75 -11.20
N PRO A 60 5.41 9.54 -11.22
CA PRO A 60 6.29 9.85 -10.09
C PRO A 60 6.21 11.30 -9.59
N GLY A 61 6.19 12.28 -10.51
CA GLY A 61 6.08 13.70 -10.14
C GLY A 61 4.73 14.05 -9.49
N HIS A 62 3.67 13.34 -9.85
CA HIS A 62 2.35 13.51 -9.22
C HIS A 62 2.30 12.90 -7.83
N LEU A 63 2.90 11.71 -7.63
CA LEU A 63 3.04 11.11 -6.32
C LEU A 63 3.81 12.02 -5.37
N TYR A 64 4.94 12.59 -5.83
CA TYR A 64 5.71 13.54 -5.03
C TYR A 64 4.86 14.73 -4.56
N ARG A 65 4.07 15.35 -5.44
CA ARG A 65 3.18 16.46 -5.07
C ARG A 65 2.12 16.04 -4.05
N LEU A 66 1.60 14.82 -4.18
CA LEU A 66 0.59 14.26 -3.29
C LEU A 66 1.16 14.05 -1.89
N PHE A 67 2.34 13.45 -1.79
CA PHE A 67 3.07 13.28 -0.53
C PHE A 67 3.50 14.60 0.08
N ALA A 68 4.06 15.53 -0.70
CA ALA A 68 4.47 16.85 -0.22
C ALA A 68 3.27 17.64 0.32
N PHE A 69 2.14 17.60 -0.38
CA PHE A 69 0.90 18.25 0.07
C PHE A 69 0.38 17.66 1.39
N ALA A 70 0.37 16.33 1.52
CA ALA A 70 -0.07 15.67 2.74
C ALA A 70 0.90 15.87 3.91
N ALA A 71 2.21 15.83 3.65
CA ALA A 71 3.27 16.11 4.64
C ALA A 71 3.15 17.51 5.23
N GLY A 72 2.99 18.53 4.37
CA GLY A 72 2.80 19.91 4.81
C GLY A 72 1.52 20.16 5.61
N ARG A 73 0.64 19.16 5.76
CA ARG A 73 -0.61 19.21 6.52
C ARG A 73 -0.69 18.18 7.66
N GLY A 74 0.35 17.37 7.87
CA GLY A 74 0.30 16.28 8.86
C GLY A 74 -0.63 15.12 8.46
N LEU A 75 -0.99 14.99 7.19
CA LEU A 75 -1.97 14.02 6.66
C LEU A 75 -1.33 12.82 5.96
N LEU A 76 -0.03 12.56 6.15
CA LEU A 76 0.65 11.42 5.52
C LEU A 76 0.01 10.08 5.88
N HIS A 77 -0.55 9.97 7.08
CA HIS A 77 -1.28 8.79 7.54
C HIS A 77 -2.52 8.45 6.69
N CYS A 78 -3.00 9.36 5.84
CA CYS A 78 -4.07 9.09 4.89
C CYS A 78 -3.59 8.32 3.65
N LEU A 79 -2.31 8.45 3.28
CA LEU A 79 -1.75 7.94 2.03
C LEU A 79 -0.87 6.72 2.23
N LEU A 80 -0.20 6.65 3.37
CA LEU A 80 0.64 5.53 3.72
C LEU A 80 -0.25 4.36 4.15
N PRO A 81 0.15 3.11 3.83
CA PRO A 81 -0.49 1.96 4.45
C PRO A 81 -0.38 2.14 5.97
N ALA A 82 -1.37 1.65 6.72
CA ALA A 82 -1.22 1.52 8.15
C ALA A 82 0.15 0.89 8.42
N PRO A 83 0.95 1.42 9.37
CA PRO A 83 2.24 0.84 9.68
C PRO A 83 2.01 -0.65 9.81
N LEU A 84 2.78 -1.45 9.05
CA LEU A 84 2.71 -2.91 9.08
C LEU A 84 2.73 -3.27 10.55
N ALA A 85 1.55 -3.53 11.13
CA ALA A 85 1.44 -3.86 12.53
C ALA A 85 2.35 -5.06 12.64
N SER A 86 3.44 -4.87 13.39
CA SER A 86 4.62 -5.73 13.42
C SER A 86 4.14 -7.15 13.24
N ARG A 87 4.40 -7.71 12.05
CA ARG A 87 3.96 -9.05 11.69
C ARG A 87 4.44 -9.90 12.87
N GLY A 88 3.49 -10.36 13.69
CA GLY A 88 3.80 -11.03 14.93
C GLY A 88 4.82 -12.10 14.58
N HIS A 89 6.04 -11.89 15.05
CA HIS A 89 6.99 -12.97 15.16
C HIS A 89 6.27 -13.91 16.12
N GLU A 90 5.62 -14.93 15.56
CA GLU A 90 5.08 -16.05 16.34
C GLU A 90 6.31 -16.68 16.97
N ASP A 91 6.60 -16.15 18.14
CA ASP A 91 7.60 -16.57 19.09
C ASP A 91 7.37 -18.05 19.35
N GLY A 92 8.43 -18.83 19.16
CA GLY A 92 8.44 -20.25 19.45
C GLY A 92 8.19 -20.46 20.93
N GLY A 93 6.93 -20.66 21.29
CA GLY A 93 6.49 -21.12 22.60
C GLY A 93 6.26 -22.62 22.57
N ASP A 94 7.33 -23.36 22.82
CA ASP A 94 7.43 -24.53 23.69
C ASP A 94 6.26 -25.55 23.76
N GLY A 95 6.62 -26.82 23.62
CA GLY A 95 5.70 -27.96 23.62
C GLY A 95 5.02 -28.21 24.97
N PRO A 96 4.19 -29.26 25.02
CA PRO A 96 4.64 -30.36 25.86
C PRO A 96 4.60 -31.71 25.15
N LEU A 97 5.68 -32.46 25.39
CA LEU A 97 5.69 -33.92 25.43
C LEU A 97 4.45 -34.43 26.18
N GLY A 98 3.70 -35.33 25.54
CA GLY A 98 2.45 -35.84 26.11
C GLY A 98 1.93 -37.11 25.42
N VAL A 99 2.72 -38.18 25.51
CA VAL A 99 2.32 -39.60 25.68
C VAL A 99 1.25 -40.25 24.77
N ALA A 100 1.73 -41.22 23.99
CA ALA A 100 1.31 -42.63 23.95
C ALA A 100 -0.18 -43.02 24.14
N GLY A 101 -0.67 -43.83 23.19
CA GLY A 101 -1.86 -44.69 23.30
C GLY A 101 -2.73 -44.50 22.06
N GLY A 102 -2.90 -45.44 21.13
CA GLY A 102 -3.06 -46.87 21.32
C GLY A 102 -4.37 -47.28 20.65
N SER A 103 -4.24 -47.93 19.49
CA SER A 103 -5.13 -49.01 19.03
C SER A 103 -6.55 -48.71 18.50
N ARG A 104 -6.79 -49.35 17.33
CA ARG A 104 -7.98 -50.07 16.85
C ARG A 104 -9.02 -49.35 15.96
N GLN A 105 -8.93 -49.71 14.68
CA GLN A 105 -10.07 -50.08 13.82
C GLN A 105 -11.07 -50.98 14.57
N PRO A 106 -12.37 -50.85 14.28
CA PRO A 106 -13.05 -51.71 13.29
C PRO A 106 -14.17 -50.95 12.54
N ALA A 107 -14.84 -51.42 11.48
CA ALA A 107 -14.80 -52.59 10.61
C ALA A 107 -15.37 -52.13 9.25
#